data_AF-A0A177CF78-F1
#
_entry.id   AF-A0A177CF78-F1
#
_cell.length_a   1.000
_cell.length_b   1.000
_cell.length_c   1.000
_cell.angle_alpha   90.00
_cell.angle_beta   90.00
_cell.angle_gamma   90.00
#
_symmetry.space_group_name_H-M   'P 1'
#
loop_
_entity.id
_entity.type
_entity.pdbx_description
1 polymer ?
#
loop_
_entity_poly.entity_id
_entity_poly.type
_entity_poly.pdbx_seq_one_letter_code
_entity_poly.pdbx_strand_id
1 'polypeptide(L)'
;YVAACLFPKLSILALYLRVFTERIVRMITWIVSGVCIAHVVANILASFTICQSFEFKWNKTIDGHCADVMASYRYVSLPHIVTDIAIFVLPVSSLYHLVIGKRRKVGIISNLYDGKLVSSRGIVTAIIRFVSFYKIDLESDPTWYAPNLFSYTIVEPSAYLMCSCCPSLRPLLRIV
;
A
#
# COMPACT_ATOMS: atom_id res chain seq x y z
N TYR A 1 -10.35 1.32 3.44
CA TYR A 1 -8.90 1.06 3.60
C TYR A 1 -8.22 0.76 2.28
N VAL A 2 -8.53 -0.35 1.60
CA VAL A 2 -7.79 -0.76 0.38
C VAL A 2 -7.79 0.33 -0.72
N ALA A 3 -8.93 0.99 -0.93
CA ALA A 3 -9.02 2.15 -1.84
C ALA A 3 -8.20 3.36 -1.35
N ALA A 4 -8.16 3.62 -0.04
CA ALA A 4 -7.39 4.73 0.53
C ALA A 4 -5.87 4.52 0.40
N CYS A 5 -5.39 3.26 0.40
CA CYS A 5 -3.99 2.94 0.10
C CYS A 5 -3.68 2.95 -1.40
N LEU A 6 -4.67 2.79 -2.28
CA LEU A 6 -4.49 2.81 -3.73
C LEU A 6 -4.12 4.20 -4.26
N PHE A 7 -4.85 5.25 -3.86
CA PHE A 7 -4.63 6.60 -4.38
C PHE A 7 -3.18 7.11 -4.18
N PRO A 8 -2.58 6.98 -2.98
CA PRO A 8 -1.18 7.35 -2.75
C PRO A 8 -0.22 6.52 -3.61
N LYS A 9 -0.45 5.20 -3.72
CA LYS A 9 0.39 4.30 -4.52
C LYS A 9 0.37 4.69 -6.00
N LEU A 10 -0.82 5.00 -6.54
CA LEU A 10 -0.97 5.48 -7.92
C LEU A 10 -0.32 6.84 -8.14
N SER A 11 -0.45 7.76 -7.18
CA SER A 11 0.22 9.07 -7.24
C SER A 11 1.74 8.95 -7.30
N ILE A 12 2.32 8.09 -6.45
CA ILE A 12 3.76 7.79 -6.44
C ILE A 12 4.20 7.17 -7.77
N LEU A 13 3.44 6.20 -8.29
CA LEU A 13 3.73 5.58 -9.58
C LEU A 13 3.64 6.57 -10.75
N ALA A 14 2.65 7.45 -10.75
CA ALA A 14 2.53 8.50 -11.77
C ALA A 14 3.71 9.47 -11.72
N LEU A 15 4.20 9.81 -10.53
CA LEU A 15 5.41 10.59 -10.35
C LEU A 15 6.64 9.84 -10.91
N TYR A 16 6.75 8.53 -10.68
CA TYR A 16 7.83 7.71 -11.23
C TYR A 16 7.82 7.65 -12.76
N LEU A 17 6.65 7.51 -13.39
CA LEU A 17 6.52 7.58 -14.85
C LEU A 17 6.96 8.94 -15.41
N ARG A 18 6.81 10.02 -14.64
CA ARG A 18 7.23 11.36 -15.04
C ARG A 18 8.73 11.60 -14.85
N VAL A 19 9.32 11.04 -13.79
CA VAL A 19 10.75 11.25 -13.44
C VAL A 19 11.66 10.35 -14.28
N PHE A 20 11.30 9.09 -14.49
CA PHE A 20 12.14 8.11 -15.17
C PHE A 20 11.71 7.95 -16.63
N THR A 21 12.65 8.20 -17.55
CA THR A 21 12.46 8.03 -18.99
C THR A 21 12.82 6.63 -19.50
N GLU A 22 13.40 5.80 -18.63
CA GLU A 22 13.81 4.42 -18.94
C GLU A 22 12.63 3.52 -19.30
N ARG A 23 12.71 2.82 -20.44
CA ARG A 23 11.62 1.98 -20.96
C ARG A 23 11.27 0.81 -20.02
N ILE A 24 12.28 0.16 -19.46
CA ILE A 24 12.09 -0.99 -18.55
C ILE A 24 11.38 -0.54 -17.27
N VAL A 25 11.83 0.57 -16.67
CA VAL A 25 11.23 1.13 -15.45
C VAL A 25 9.78 1.57 -15.70
N ARG A 26 9.49 2.18 -16.85
CA ARG A 26 8.11 2.53 -17.23
C ARG A 26 7.23 1.29 -17.37
N MET A 27 7.72 0.24 -18.04
CA MET A 27 6.96 -1.01 -18.21
C MET A 27 6.65 -1.67 -16.87
N ILE A 28 7.64 -1.80 -15.98
CA ILE A 28 7.44 -2.36 -14.63
C ILE A 28 6.44 -1.49 -13.85
N THR A 29 6.57 -0.16 -13.93
CA THR A 29 5.64 0.77 -13.29
C THR A 29 4.20 0.57 -13.76
N TRP A 30 3.96 0.44 -15.07
CA TRP A 30 2.63 0.16 -15.60
C TRP A 30 2.08 -1.19 -15.11
N ILE A 31 2.91 -2.24 -15.09
CA ILE A 31 2.51 -3.56 -14.58
C ILE A 31 2.10 -3.46 -13.10
N VAL A 32 2.93 -2.81 -12.27
CA VAL A 32 2.63 -2.63 -10.84
C VAL A 32 1.35 -1.80 -10.63
N SER A 33 1.11 -0.77 -11.44
CA SER A 33 -0.15 0.00 -11.37
C SER A 33 -1.37 -0.87 -11.67
N GLY A 34 -1.29 -1.70 -12.71
CA GLY A 34 -2.36 -2.61 -13.09
C GLY A 34 -2.64 -3.64 -12.00
N VAL A 35 -1.60 -4.22 -11.41
CA VAL A 35 -1.72 -5.17 -10.29
C VAL A 35 -2.38 -4.51 -9.08
N CYS A 36 -1.99 -3.28 -8.71
CA CYS A 36 -2.61 -2.54 -7.62
C CYS A 36 -4.12 -2.31 -7.84
N ILE A 37 -4.52 -1.88 -9.05
CA ILE A 37 -5.92 -1.64 -9.39
C ILE A 37 -6.71 -2.96 -9.39
N ALA A 38 -6.18 -3.99 -10.06
CA ALA A 38 -6.81 -5.31 -10.11
C ALA A 38 -6.99 -5.88 -8.70
N HIS A 39 -6.02 -5.69 -7.81
CA HIS A 39 -6.11 -6.14 -6.43
C HIS A 39 -7.24 -5.43 -5.66
N VAL A 40 -7.40 -4.11 -5.82
CA VAL A 40 -8.52 -3.38 -5.19
C VAL A 40 -9.86 -3.84 -5.73
N VAL A 41 -9.98 -4.01 -7.04
CA VAL A 41 -11.21 -4.49 -7.67
C VAL A 41 -11.57 -5.88 -7.15
N ALA A 42 -10.59 -6.80 -7.10
CA ALA A 42 -10.78 -8.14 -6.56
C ALA A 42 -11.23 -8.13 -5.10
N ASN A 43 -10.67 -7.25 -4.26
CA ASN A 43 -11.07 -7.08 -2.87
C ASN A 43 -12.50 -6.58 -2.71
N ILE A 44 -12.90 -5.61 -3.54
CA ILE A 44 -14.26 -5.06 -3.54
C ILE A 44 -15.23 -6.18 -3.91
N LEU A 45 -14.96 -6.91 -4.99
CA LEU A 45 -15.77 -8.05 -5.43
C LEU A 45 -15.85 -9.14 -4.35
N ALA A 46 -14.71 -9.54 -3.77
CA ALA A 46 -14.67 -10.52 -2.70
C ALA A 46 -15.47 -10.08 -1.46
N SER A 47 -15.45 -8.79 -1.12
CA SER A 47 -16.22 -8.25 0.00
C SER A 47 -17.74 -8.38 -0.23
N PHE A 48 -18.18 -8.24 -1.48
CA PHE A 48 -19.58 -8.45 -1.87
C PHE A 48 -19.99 -9.93 -1.91
N THR A 49 -19.09 -10.84 -2.33
CA THR A 49 -19.41 -12.26 -2.52
C THR A 49 -19.08 -13.15 -1.32
N ILE A 50 -18.50 -12.62 -0.24
CA ILE A 50 -18.01 -13.41 0.91
C ILE A 50 -19.10 -14.13 1.70
N CYS A 51 -20.35 -13.64 1.65
CA CYS A 51 -21.49 -14.28 2.30
C CYS A 51 -22.53 -14.64 1.25
N GLN A 52 -23.05 -15.87 1.30
CA GLN A 52 -24.25 -16.20 0.55
C GLN A 52 -25.42 -15.44 1.21
N SER A 53 -26.03 -14.54 0.42
CA SER A 53 -26.93 -13.44 0.81
C SER A 53 -26.22 -12.22 1.43
N PHE A 54 -26.29 -11.08 0.73
CA PHE A 54 -25.78 -9.78 1.21
C PHE A 54 -26.48 -9.35 2.50
N GLU A 55 -27.73 -9.76 2.66
CA GLU A 55 -28.59 -9.44 3.81
C GLU A 55 -28.13 -10.10 5.11
N PHE A 56 -27.43 -11.24 5.04
CA PHE A 56 -26.88 -11.90 6.22
C PHE A 56 -25.77 -11.09 6.91
N LYS A 57 -25.13 -10.14 6.18
CA LYS A 57 -24.11 -9.27 6.77
C LYS A 57 -24.66 -8.33 7.84
N TRP A 58 -25.91 -7.86 7.70
CA TRP A 58 -26.56 -6.96 8.67
C TRP A 58 -27.66 -7.64 9.48
N ASN A 59 -28.28 -8.70 8.95
CA ASN A 59 -29.34 -9.44 9.62
C ASN A 59 -28.92 -10.90 9.80
N LYS A 60 -28.30 -11.21 10.94
CA LYS A 60 -27.87 -12.56 11.32
C LYS A 60 -29.03 -13.53 11.60
N THR A 61 -30.27 -13.07 11.47
CA THR A 61 -31.49 -13.87 11.71
C THR A 61 -31.90 -14.70 10.49
N ILE A 62 -31.28 -14.46 9.33
CA ILE A 62 -31.54 -15.17 8.07
C ILE A 62 -30.58 -16.37 7.98
N ASP A 63 -31.01 -17.54 7.51
CA ASP A 63 -30.09 -18.66 7.29
C ASP A 63 -29.12 -18.34 6.13
N GLY A 64 -27.85 -18.15 6.47
CA GLY A 64 -26.79 -17.82 5.52
C GLY A 64 -25.46 -18.39 5.98
N HIS A 65 -24.63 -18.79 5.03
CA HIS A 65 -23.25 -19.21 5.30
C HIS A 65 -22.29 -18.17 4.73
N CYS A 66 -21.40 -17.65 5.57
CA CYS A 66 -20.25 -16.87 5.13
C CYS A 66 -19.06 -17.80 4.98
N ALA A 67 -18.28 -17.59 3.92
CA ALA A 67 -16.97 -18.22 3.80
C ALA A 67 -16.03 -17.70 4.90
N ASP A 68 -14.97 -18.46 5.18
CA ASP A 68 -13.97 -18.12 6.19
C ASP A 68 -13.35 -16.74 5.93
N VAL A 69 -13.76 -15.79 6.76
CA VAL A 69 -13.41 -14.38 6.62
C VAL A 69 -11.90 -14.19 6.89
N MET A 70 -11.31 -15.00 7.76
CA MET A 70 -9.89 -14.92 8.09
C MET A 70 -8.99 -15.47 7.01
N ALA A 71 -9.39 -16.58 6.38
CA ALA A 71 -8.70 -17.09 5.20
C ALA A 71 -8.65 -16.01 4.11
N SER A 72 -9.79 -15.35 3.87
CA SER A 72 -9.89 -14.27 2.87
C SER A 72 -8.97 -13.08 3.19
N TYR A 73 -8.89 -12.63 4.45
CA TYR A 73 -7.97 -11.57 4.84
C TYR A 73 -6.48 -11.94 4.70
N ARG A 74 -6.11 -13.20 4.95
CA ARG A 74 -4.74 -13.69 4.72
C ARG A 74 -4.37 -13.60 3.24
N TYR A 75 -5.23 -14.08 2.34
CA TYR A 75 -4.96 -14.05 0.90
C TYR A 75 -4.88 -12.63 0.34
N VAL A 76 -5.67 -11.70 0.88
CA VAL A 76 -5.63 -10.28 0.48
C VAL A 76 -4.34 -9.59 0.93
N SER A 77 -3.81 -9.94 2.10
CA SER A 77 -2.65 -9.25 2.68
C SER A 77 -1.35 -9.53 1.93
N LEU A 78 -1.20 -10.73 1.34
CA LEU A 78 -0.01 -11.13 0.57
C LEU A 78 0.29 -10.21 -0.63
N PRO A 79 -0.60 -10.06 -1.62
CA PRO A 79 -0.38 -9.17 -2.76
C PRO A 79 -0.24 -7.71 -2.34
N HIS A 80 -0.90 -7.28 -1.25
CA HIS A 80 -0.71 -5.94 -0.72
C HIS A 80 0.77 -5.71 -0.32
N ILE A 81 1.35 -6.60 0.50
CA ILE A 81 2.77 -6.54 0.89
C ILE A 81 3.70 -6.61 -0.33
N VAL A 82 3.40 -7.48 -1.30
CA VAL A 82 4.20 -7.61 -2.53
C VAL A 82 4.20 -6.30 -3.32
N THR A 83 3.05 -5.63 -3.46
CA THR A 83 2.99 -4.33 -4.14
C THR A 83 3.79 -3.25 -3.40
N ASP A 84 3.78 -3.26 -2.07
CA ASP A 84 4.57 -2.32 -1.27
C ASP A 84 6.09 -2.51 -1.46
N ILE A 85 6.55 -3.77 -1.46
CA ILE A 85 7.95 -4.10 -1.73
C ILE A 85 8.33 -3.71 -3.16
N ALA A 86 7.48 -3.97 -4.14
CA ALA A 86 7.74 -3.60 -5.54
C ALA A 86 7.93 -2.09 -5.71
N ILE A 87 7.06 -1.28 -5.08
CA ILE A 87 7.14 0.19 -5.09
C ILE A 87 8.43 0.67 -4.42
N PHE A 88 8.92 -0.03 -3.39
CA PHE A 88 10.16 0.29 -2.70
C PHE A 88 11.42 -0.04 -3.52
N VAL A 89 11.42 -1.17 -4.24
CA VAL A 89 12.58 -1.63 -5.02
C VAL A 89 12.76 -0.82 -6.31
N LEU A 90 11.67 -0.37 -6.92
CA LEU A 90 11.65 0.45 -8.14
C LEU A 90 12.65 1.63 -8.13
N PRO A 91 12.63 2.56 -7.15
CA PRO A 91 13.55 3.69 -7.11
C PRO A 91 14.99 3.28 -6.81
N VAL A 92 15.19 2.20 -6.05
CA VAL A 92 16.53 1.71 -5.68
C VAL A 92 17.23 1.15 -6.91
N SER A 93 16.58 0.27 -7.67
CA SER A 93 17.12 -0.31 -8.90
C SER A 93 17.47 0.76 -9.94
N SER A 94 16.59 1.76 -10.12
CA SER A 94 16.84 2.83 -11.10
C SER A 94 18.03 3.73 -10.73
N LEU A 95 18.38 3.83 -9.45
CA LEU A 95 19.51 4.66 -9.01
C LEU A 95 20.88 4.01 -9.23
N TYR A 96 20.95 2.68 -9.22
CA TYR A 96 22.19 1.97 -9.52
C TYR A 96 22.59 2.09 -10.99
N HIS A 97 21.60 2.24 -11.88
CA HIS A 97 21.82 2.28 -13.32
C HIS A 97 22.15 3.68 -13.88
N LEU A 98 21.98 4.75 -13.08
CA LEU A 98 22.05 6.12 -13.59
C LEU A 98 23.35 6.85 -13.16
N VAL A 99 24.25 7.07 -14.12
CA VAL A 99 25.49 7.85 -13.96
C VAL A 99 25.16 9.35 -14.06
N ILE A 100 24.83 9.99 -12.95
CA ILE A 100 24.43 11.42 -12.90
C ILE A 100 25.47 12.26 -12.15
N GLY A 101 25.68 13.50 -12.59
CA GLY A 101 26.54 14.49 -11.94
C GLY A 101 26.20 14.74 -10.46
N LYS A 102 27.23 14.91 -9.62
CA LYS A 102 27.18 14.92 -8.14
C LYS A 102 26.06 15.81 -7.55
N ARG A 103 25.81 16.99 -8.12
CA ARG A 103 24.75 17.92 -7.63
C ARG A 103 23.33 17.38 -7.82
N ARG A 104 23.04 16.72 -8.95
CA ARG A 104 21.73 16.11 -9.21
C ARG A 104 21.58 14.80 -8.42
N LYS A 105 22.69 14.09 -8.20
CA LYS A 105 22.77 12.90 -7.37
C LYS A 105 22.40 13.19 -5.90
N VAL A 106 22.91 14.28 -5.30
CA VAL A 106 22.55 14.69 -3.92
C VAL A 106 21.06 14.96 -3.77
N GLY A 107 20.45 15.65 -4.74
CA GLY A 107 19.01 15.85 -4.76
C GLY A 107 18.29 14.51 -4.76
N ILE A 108 18.54 13.63 -5.71
CA ILE A 108 17.79 12.36 -5.78
C ILE A 108 18.02 11.47 -4.55
N ILE A 109 19.24 11.48 -4.01
CA ILE A 109 19.60 10.75 -2.79
C ILE A 109 18.78 11.23 -1.59
N SER A 110 18.62 12.54 -1.36
CA SER A 110 17.79 13.01 -0.23
C SER A 110 16.33 12.58 -0.35
N ASN A 111 15.82 12.41 -1.58
CA ASN A 111 14.41 12.03 -1.81
C ASN A 111 14.23 10.56 -1.50
N LEU A 112 15.27 9.80 -1.83
CA LEU A 112 15.35 8.41 -1.51
C LEU A 112 15.50 8.20 0.00
N TYR A 113 16.21 9.07 0.72
CA TYR A 113 16.32 8.98 2.18
C TYR A 113 14.98 9.23 2.86
N ASP A 114 14.29 10.33 2.53
CA ASP A 114 12.94 10.62 3.06
C ASP A 114 11.94 9.53 2.65
N GLY A 115 11.99 9.09 1.39
CA GLY A 115 11.16 8.01 0.88
C GLY A 115 11.43 6.66 1.55
N LYS A 116 12.69 6.34 1.87
CA LYS A 116 13.07 5.09 2.56
C LYS A 116 12.58 5.06 4.00
N LEU A 117 12.70 6.17 4.74
CA LEU A 117 12.27 6.26 6.13
C LEU A 117 10.75 6.12 6.29
N VAL A 118 9.98 6.67 5.35
CA VAL A 118 8.52 6.62 5.43
C VAL A 118 7.96 5.35 4.79
N SER A 119 8.58 4.81 3.72
CA SER A 119 8.18 3.51 3.14
C SER A 119 8.51 2.32 4.04
N SER A 120 9.63 2.37 4.79
CA SER A 120 9.93 1.33 5.78
C SER A 120 8.87 1.27 6.88
N ARG A 121 8.32 2.42 7.27
CA ARG A 121 7.23 2.49 8.26
C ARG A 121 5.95 1.85 7.76
N GLY A 122 5.61 2.00 6.47
CA GLY A 122 4.47 1.32 5.82
C GLY A 122 4.62 -0.20 5.78
N ILE A 123 5.82 -0.69 5.45
CA ILE A 123 6.12 -2.14 5.45
C ILE A 123 6.03 -2.72 6.88
N VAL A 124 6.56 -2.00 7.87
CA VAL A 124 6.47 -2.42 9.28
C VAL A 124 5.01 -2.47 9.75
N THR A 125 4.17 -1.50 9.39
CA THR A 125 2.74 -1.52 9.73
C THR A 125 2.00 -2.66 9.03
N ALA A 126 2.31 -2.93 7.76
CA ALA A 126 1.73 -4.05 7.01
C ALA A 126 2.13 -5.42 7.61
N ILE A 127 3.39 -5.58 8.06
CA ILE A 127 3.87 -6.80 8.72
C ILE A 127 3.20 -6.97 10.09
N ILE A 128 3.12 -5.91 10.90
CA ILE A 128 2.43 -5.95 12.20
C ILE A 128 0.97 -6.36 12.00
N ARG A 129 0.29 -5.80 10.99
CA ARG A 129 -1.07 -6.15 10.64
C ARG A 129 -1.19 -7.62 10.23
N PHE A 130 -0.32 -8.12 9.36
CA PHE A 130 -0.30 -9.53 8.96
C PHE A 130 -0.13 -10.46 10.16
N VAL A 131 0.77 -10.12 11.09
CA VAL A 131 0.98 -10.88 12.34
C VAL A 131 -0.25 -10.79 13.25
N SER A 132 -0.91 -9.63 13.34
CA SER A 132 -2.16 -9.47 14.09
C SER A 132 -3.30 -10.34 13.51
N PHE A 133 -3.49 -10.36 12.20
CA PHE A 133 -4.48 -11.27 11.57
C PHE A 133 -4.10 -12.75 11.71
N TYR A 134 -2.82 -13.07 11.89
CA TYR A 134 -2.37 -14.45 12.06
C TYR A 134 -2.50 -14.95 13.50
N LYS A 135 -2.40 -14.06 14.49
CA LYS A 135 -2.40 -14.41 15.92
C LYS A 135 -3.73 -14.14 16.64
N ILE A 136 -4.61 -13.32 16.07
CA ILE A 136 -5.84 -12.88 16.74
C ILE A 136 -7.01 -13.57 16.04
N ASP A 137 -7.54 -14.61 16.69
CA ASP A 137 -8.87 -15.11 16.38
C ASP A 137 -9.89 -14.05 16.82
N LEU A 138 -10.47 -13.30 15.86
CA LEU A 138 -11.52 -12.30 16.15
C LEU A 138 -12.77 -12.91 16.81
N GLU A 139 -12.86 -14.24 16.86
CA GLU A 139 -13.92 -14.99 17.53
C GLU A 139 -13.91 -14.82 19.06
N SER A 140 -12.76 -14.49 19.68
CA SER A 140 -12.67 -14.40 21.15
C SER A 140 -13.13 -13.06 21.71
N ASP A 141 -12.65 -11.91 21.19
CA ASP A 141 -13.00 -10.57 21.72
C ASP A 141 -12.75 -9.42 20.71
N PRO A 142 -13.72 -9.06 19.85
CA PRO A 142 -13.53 -8.02 18.84
C PRO A 142 -13.38 -6.60 19.43
N THR A 143 -13.97 -6.33 20.61
CA THR A 143 -13.98 -4.99 21.24
C THR A 143 -12.60 -4.53 21.71
N TRP A 144 -11.74 -5.46 22.14
CA TRP A 144 -10.40 -5.14 22.66
C TRP A 144 -9.37 -4.89 21.54
N TYR A 145 -9.47 -5.65 20.45
CA TYR A 145 -8.49 -5.59 19.35
C TYR A 145 -8.86 -4.60 18.24
N ALA A 146 -10.14 -4.25 18.08
CA ALA A 146 -10.62 -3.27 17.10
C ALA A 146 -9.88 -1.91 17.13
N PRO A 147 -9.73 -1.21 18.27
CA PRO A 147 -9.16 0.15 18.27
C PRO A 147 -7.70 0.20 17.80
N ASN A 148 -6.89 -0.80 18.19
CA ASN A 148 -5.52 -0.92 17.70
C ASN A 148 -5.49 -1.17 16.19
N LEU A 149 -6.34 -2.08 15.69
CA LEU A 149 -6.43 -2.41 14.26
C LEU A 149 -6.82 -1.19 13.40
N PHE A 150 -7.80 -0.41 13.88
CA PHE A 150 -8.24 0.83 13.20
C PHE A 150 -7.13 1.88 13.13
N SER A 151 -6.39 2.04 14.23
CA SER A 151 -5.28 3.01 14.29
C SER A 151 -4.22 2.70 13.23
N TYR A 152 -3.79 1.44 13.11
CA TYR A 152 -2.84 1.03 12.07
C TYR A 152 -3.39 1.21 10.65
N THR A 153 -4.69 0.98 10.45
CA THR A 153 -5.39 1.14 9.16
C THR A 153 -5.43 2.60 8.68
N ILE A 154 -5.37 3.58 9.59
CA ILE A 154 -5.41 5.02 9.27
C ILE A 154 -4.00 5.60 9.11
N VAL A 155 -3.05 5.19 9.97
CA VAL A 155 -1.66 5.68 9.94
C VAL A 155 -0.95 5.25 8.66
N GLU A 156 -1.29 4.10 8.12
CA GLU A 156 -0.64 3.56 6.92
C GLU A 156 -0.90 4.41 5.64
N PRO A 157 -2.15 4.64 5.18
CA PRO A 157 -2.41 5.45 3.98
C PRO A 157 -1.98 6.91 4.16
N SER A 158 -2.07 7.46 5.37
CA SER A 158 -1.60 8.83 5.65
C SER A 158 -0.09 8.95 5.53
N ALA A 159 0.68 7.94 5.95
CA ALA A 159 2.12 7.91 5.72
C ALA A 159 2.47 7.85 4.22
N TYR A 160 1.75 7.06 3.42
CA TYR A 160 1.94 7.03 1.96
C TYR A 160 1.60 8.36 1.28
N LEU A 161 0.57 9.07 1.74
CA LEU A 161 0.25 10.41 1.24
C LEU A 161 1.38 11.40 1.55
N MET A 162 1.90 11.39 2.78
CA MET A 162 3.03 12.24 3.16
C MET A 162 4.26 11.95 2.28
N CYS A 163 4.59 10.67 2.05
CA CYS A 163 5.61 10.26 1.08
C CYS A 163 5.41 10.87 -0.30
N SER A 164 4.20 10.79 -0.84
CA SER A 164 3.89 11.24 -2.20
C SER A 164 4.10 12.75 -2.37
N CYS A 165 3.93 13.53 -1.30
CA CYS A 165 4.05 14.98 -1.32
C CYS A 165 5.50 15.50 -1.14
N CYS A 166 6.37 14.74 -0.46
CA CYS A 166 7.79 15.08 -0.26
C CYS A 166 8.55 15.50 -1.54
N PRO A 167 8.46 14.79 -2.69
CA PRO A 167 9.19 15.18 -3.89
C PRO A 167 8.74 16.54 -4.46
N SER A 168 7.48 16.93 -4.25
CA SER A 168 6.91 18.19 -4.71
C SER A 168 7.33 19.40 -3.86
N LEU A 169 7.72 19.19 -2.60
CA LEU A 169 8.16 20.26 -1.69
C LEU A 169 9.59 20.78 -1.99
N ARG A 170 10.36 20.02 -2.77
CA ARG A 170 11.77 20.31 -3.07
C ARG A 170 12.06 21.59 -3.82
N PRO A 171 11.32 21.94 -4.90
CA PRO A 171 11.52 23.23 -5.56
C PRO A 171 11.25 24.39 -4.62
N LEU A 172 10.26 24.27 -3.72
CA LEU A 172 9.93 25.30 -2.72
C LEU A 172 11.08 25.52 -1.72
N LEU A 173 11.68 24.44 -1.20
CA LEU A 173 12.81 24.53 -0.26
C LEU A 173 14.11 25.04 -0.89
N ARG A 174 14.19 25.16 -2.22
CA ARG A 174 15.37 25.71 -2.91
C ARG A 174 15.19 27.19 -3.28
N ILE A 175 13.98 27.73 -3.11
CA ILE A 175 13.63 29.13 -3.39
C ILE A 175 13.77 30.00 -2.13
N VAL A 176 13.65 29.40 -0.94
CA VAL A 176 13.95 30.02 0.36
C VAL A 176 15.42 29.80 0.70
#